data_AF-A0A3D0SKY7-F1
#
_entry.id   AF-A0A3D0SKY7-F1
#
_cell.length_a   1.000
_cell.length_b   1.000
_cell.length_c   1.000
_cell.angle_alpha   90.00
_cell.angle_beta   90.00
_cell.angle_gamma   90.00
#
_symmetry.space_group_name_H-M   'P 1'
#
loop_
_entity.id
_entity.type
_entity.pdbx_description
1 polymer ?
#
loop_
_entity_poly.entity_id
_entity_poly.type
_entity_poly.pdbx_seq_one_letter_code
_entity_poly.pdbx_strand_id
1 'polypeptide(L)'
;SSKWWDFHGAWLLEQYQLVREIAPSISFPESHDTDRLFQEVNGNVAAMKQRYLFSALFSAGVMIPIGFEYGFRRRLHVVETRPGDWEQPNVDLCEFIAKVNAIKRQYSIFQEECPTTILPYQNPNILLLWKASARSQEEALIILNKDPWNHQYFYADNIGTYIQAGAPLQDVS
;
A
#
# COMPACT_ATOMS: atom_id res chain seq x y z
N SER A 1 -6.16 7.24 8.20
CA SER A 1 -6.51 6.29 7.12
C SER A 1 -5.56 6.47 5.96
N SER A 2 -4.95 5.39 5.47
CA SER A 2 -3.97 5.39 4.36
C SER A 2 -4.49 5.98 3.05
N LYS A 3 -5.81 5.91 2.78
CA LYS A 3 -6.46 6.54 1.62
C LYS A 3 -6.08 8.01 1.44
N TRP A 4 -6.07 8.76 2.55
CA TRP A 4 -5.88 10.20 2.55
C TRP A 4 -4.42 10.62 2.70
N TRP A 5 -3.52 9.64 2.85
CA TRP A 5 -2.11 9.95 2.99
C TRP A 5 -1.49 10.24 1.64
N ASP A 6 -0.82 11.38 1.54
CA ASP A 6 -0.16 11.87 0.34
C ASP A 6 1.29 11.34 0.18
N PHE A 7 1.72 10.44 1.07
CA PHE A 7 3.10 9.95 1.18
C PHE A 7 4.12 11.02 1.63
N HIS A 8 3.66 12.13 2.23
CA HIS A 8 4.51 13.19 2.79
C HIS A 8 4.20 13.48 4.25
N GLY A 9 2.93 13.55 4.65
CA GLY A 9 2.56 13.97 6.01
C GLY A 9 3.08 13.03 7.10
N ALA A 10 3.68 13.57 8.17
CA ALA A 10 4.15 12.76 9.31
C ALA A 10 2.99 12.05 10.05
N TRP A 11 1.79 12.63 9.99
CA TRP A 11 0.61 12.22 10.74
C TRP A 11 0.23 10.74 10.59
N LEU A 12 0.48 10.12 9.42
CA LEU A 12 0.13 8.70 9.24
C LEU A 12 0.98 7.81 10.14
N LEU A 13 2.30 8.05 10.18
CA LEU A 13 3.20 7.29 11.03
C LEU A 13 3.00 7.60 12.50
N GLU A 14 2.75 8.86 12.87
CA GLU A 14 2.43 9.25 14.25
C GLU A 14 1.17 8.53 14.74
N GLN A 15 0.08 8.57 13.96
CA GLN A 15 -1.15 7.87 14.29
C GLN A 15 -0.93 6.36 14.39
N TYR A 16 -0.20 5.78 13.43
CA TYR A 16 0.13 4.37 13.42
C TYR A 16 0.92 3.94 14.67
N GLN A 17 1.93 4.72 15.07
CA GLN A 17 2.74 4.44 16.26
C GLN A 17 1.92 4.45 17.55
N LEU A 18 0.88 5.29 17.65
CA LEU A 18 0.01 5.35 18.82
C LEU A 18 -0.88 4.10 18.99
N VAL A 19 -1.23 3.42 17.89
CA VAL A 19 -2.25 2.34 17.92
C VAL A 19 -1.70 0.95 17.61
N ARG A 20 -0.49 0.84 17.04
CA ARG A 20 0.12 -0.43 16.61
C ARG A 20 0.17 -1.51 17.70
N GLU A 21 0.30 -1.11 18.96
CA GLU A 21 0.43 -2.03 20.10
C GLU A 21 -0.93 -2.44 20.69
N ILE A 22 -2.02 -1.80 20.24
CA ILE A 22 -3.37 -2.00 20.77
C ILE A 22 -4.16 -2.97 19.89
N ALA A 23 -4.19 -2.73 18.58
CA ALA A 23 -4.98 -3.54 17.66
C ALA A 23 -4.40 -3.54 16.23
N PRO A 24 -4.50 -4.66 15.49
CA PRO A 24 -4.19 -4.70 14.07
C PRO A 24 -5.03 -3.70 13.28
N SER A 25 -4.39 -2.97 12.35
CA SER A 25 -5.06 -1.98 11.52
C SER A 25 -5.48 -2.57 10.17
N ILE A 26 -6.53 -2.01 9.57
CA ILE A 26 -6.97 -2.33 8.22
C ILE A 26 -6.82 -1.09 7.35
N SER A 27 -6.00 -1.20 6.32
CA SER A 27 -5.77 -0.16 5.32
C SER A 27 -6.61 -0.42 4.07
N PHE A 28 -6.98 0.64 3.36
CA PHE A 28 -7.76 0.53 2.14
C PHE A 28 -7.40 1.66 1.16
N PRO A 29 -7.26 1.36 -0.14
CA PRO A 29 -6.97 2.36 -1.17
C PRO A 29 -8.20 3.19 -1.57
N GLU A 30 -9.40 2.74 -1.21
CA GLU A 30 -10.70 3.42 -1.31
C GLU A 30 -11.72 2.71 -0.38
N SER A 31 -12.86 3.34 -0.09
CA SER A 31 -13.95 2.71 0.68
C SER A 31 -15.31 3.00 0.06
N HIS A 32 -16.37 2.45 0.65
CA HIS A 32 -17.75 2.75 0.24
C HIS A 32 -18.15 4.22 0.47
N ASP A 33 -17.44 4.95 1.33
CA ASP A 33 -17.71 6.36 1.62
C ASP A 33 -16.94 7.32 0.71
N THR A 34 -15.94 6.84 -0.03
CA THR A 34 -15.11 7.67 -0.92
C THR A 34 -15.60 7.61 -2.36
N ASP A 35 -15.14 8.57 -3.18
CA ASP A 35 -15.17 8.37 -4.63
C ASP A 35 -14.29 7.17 -5.00
N ARG A 36 -14.54 6.60 -6.18
CA ARG A 36 -13.71 5.50 -6.70
C ARG A 36 -12.34 6.05 -7.09
N LEU A 37 -11.27 5.43 -6.62
CA LEU A 37 -9.89 5.80 -6.91
C LEU A 37 -9.63 5.83 -8.42
N PHE A 38 -10.20 4.89 -9.18
CA PHE A 38 -10.06 4.88 -10.64
C PHE A 38 -10.65 6.13 -11.30
N GLN A 39 -11.72 6.69 -10.72
CA GLN A 39 -12.29 7.96 -11.15
C GLN A 39 -11.40 9.14 -10.70
N GLU A 40 -10.95 9.17 -9.44
CA GLU A 40 -10.09 10.23 -8.89
C GLU A 40 -8.77 10.37 -9.66
N VAL A 41 -8.14 9.25 -10.02
CA VAL A 41 -6.85 9.21 -10.74
C VAL A 41 -7.02 9.19 -12.25
N ASN A 42 -8.23 9.51 -12.75
CA ASN A 42 -8.58 9.58 -14.16
C ASN A 42 -8.13 8.34 -14.97
N GLY A 43 -8.37 7.14 -14.43
CA GLY A 43 -8.04 5.87 -15.07
C GLY A 43 -6.57 5.46 -14.99
N ASN A 44 -5.73 6.13 -14.20
CA ASN A 44 -4.33 5.77 -14.05
C ASN A 44 -4.15 4.44 -13.30
N VAL A 45 -3.86 3.38 -14.06
CA VAL A 45 -3.62 2.02 -13.53
C VAL A 45 -2.39 1.96 -12.61
N ALA A 46 -1.35 2.75 -12.87
CA ALA A 46 -0.16 2.78 -12.00
C ALA A 46 -0.50 3.34 -10.61
N ALA A 47 -1.37 4.35 -10.54
CA ALA A 47 -1.86 4.89 -9.28
C ALA A 47 -2.69 3.85 -8.50
N MET A 48 -3.54 3.08 -9.17
CA MET A 48 -4.29 1.97 -8.54
C MET A 48 -3.35 0.93 -7.93
N LYS A 49 -2.34 0.50 -8.70
CA LYS A 49 -1.34 -0.48 -8.25
C LYS A 49 -0.51 0.05 -7.08
N GLN A 50 -0.05 1.29 -7.16
CA GLN A 50 0.69 1.99 -6.10
C GLN A 50 -0.11 2.03 -4.79
N ARG A 51 -1.38 2.45 -4.85
CA ARG A 51 -2.25 2.56 -3.68
C ARG A 51 -2.56 1.21 -3.08
N TYR A 52 -2.85 0.19 -3.90
CA TYR A 52 -3.09 -1.15 -3.40
C TYR A 52 -1.84 -1.75 -2.73
N LEU A 53 -0.67 -1.64 -3.38
CA LEU A 53 0.60 -2.15 -2.86
C LEU A 53 0.92 -1.52 -1.50
N PHE A 54 0.82 -0.19 -1.41
CA PHE A 54 1.03 0.50 -0.14
C PHE A 54 0.03 0.04 0.91
N SER A 55 -1.26 0.01 0.59
CA SER A 55 -2.28 -0.40 1.55
C SER A 55 -2.08 -1.82 2.05
N ALA A 56 -1.66 -2.74 1.17
CA ALA A 56 -1.45 -4.14 1.50
C ALA A 56 -0.21 -4.39 2.37
N LEU A 57 0.90 -3.67 2.14
CA LEU A 57 2.17 -3.92 2.82
C LEU A 57 2.41 -3.01 4.04
N PHE A 58 1.64 -1.93 4.19
CA PHE A 58 1.80 -0.99 5.28
C PHE A 58 1.19 -1.48 6.61
N SER A 59 -0.03 -2.04 6.58
CA SER A 59 -0.81 -2.46 7.76
C SER A 59 -1.01 -3.97 7.82
N ALA A 60 -1.43 -4.49 8.98
CA ALA A 60 -1.73 -5.90 9.17
C ALA A 60 -2.84 -6.41 8.23
N GLY A 61 -3.93 -5.68 8.08
CA GLY A 61 -5.03 -6.01 7.17
C GLY A 61 -5.12 -5.07 5.96
N VAL A 62 -5.71 -5.57 4.87
CA VAL A 62 -6.10 -4.74 3.72
C VAL A 62 -7.53 -5.07 3.31
N MET A 63 -8.26 -4.04 2.89
CA MET A 63 -9.62 -4.17 2.38
C MET A 63 -9.75 -3.36 1.10
N ILE A 64 -10.53 -3.89 0.15
CA ILE A 64 -10.99 -3.17 -1.04
C ILE A 64 -12.50 -3.38 -1.17
N PRO A 65 -13.25 -2.37 -1.62
CA PRO A 65 -14.62 -2.59 -2.02
C PRO A 65 -14.67 -3.30 -3.38
N ILE A 66 -15.78 -3.99 -3.63
CA ILE A 66 -16.05 -4.65 -4.91
C ILE A 66 -15.91 -3.68 -6.09
N GLY A 67 -15.31 -4.16 -7.18
CA GLY A 67 -15.10 -3.37 -8.40
C GLY A 67 -13.79 -2.58 -8.41
N PHE A 68 -13.04 -2.55 -7.29
CA PHE A 68 -11.73 -1.90 -7.26
C PHE A 68 -10.78 -2.60 -8.22
N GLU A 69 -10.80 -3.92 -8.20
CA GLU A 69 -10.04 -4.82 -9.06
C GLU A 69 -10.35 -4.64 -10.55
N TYR A 70 -11.51 -4.04 -10.86
CA TYR A 70 -11.99 -3.82 -12.23
C TYR A 70 -11.95 -2.36 -12.69
N GLY A 71 -11.45 -1.44 -11.84
CA GLY A 71 -11.45 0.00 -12.14
C GLY A 71 -12.85 0.57 -12.31
N PHE A 72 -13.78 0.22 -11.44
CA PHE A 72 -15.12 0.80 -11.41
C PHE A 72 -15.06 2.30 -11.10
N ARG A 73 -15.95 3.10 -11.71
CA ARG A 73 -15.96 4.57 -11.58
C ARG A 73 -17.15 5.07 -10.79
N ARG A 74 -18.25 4.31 -10.73
CA ARG A 74 -19.46 4.71 -10.02
C ARG A 74 -19.23 4.59 -8.52
N ARG A 75 -19.51 5.69 -7.80
CA ARG A 75 -19.46 5.72 -6.34
C ARG A 75 -20.43 4.69 -5.75
N LEU A 76 -19.98 3.99 -4.72
CA LEU A 76 -20.82 3.05 -3.99
C LEU A 76 -21.79 3.79 -3.08
N HIS A 77 -22.98 3.23 -2.92
CA HIS A 77 -23.97 3.69 -1.96
C HIS A 77 -24.34 2.53 -1.04
N VAL A 78 -24.11 2.70 0.26
CA VAL A 78 -24.27 1.64 1.27
C VAL A 78 -25.66 1.02 1.32
N VAL A 79 -26.70 1.77 0.90
CA VAL A 79 -28.08 1.28 0.86
C VAL A 79 -28.55 0.92 -0.54
N GLU A 80 -27.99 1.53 -1.59
CA GLU A 80 -28.62 1.53 -2.93
C GLU A 80 -27.84 0.74 -3.96
N THR A 81 -26.54 0.49 -3.78
CA THR A 81 -25.81 -0.36 -4.71
C THR A 81 -26.39 -1.77 -4.73
N ARG A 82 -26.66 -2.29 -5.93
CA ARG A 82 -27.22 -3.63 -6.20
C ARG A 82 -26.32 -4.40 -7.17
N PRO A 83 -26.48 -5.74 -7.27
CA PRO A 83 -25.77 -6.53 -8.26
C PRO A 83 -25.94 -6.05 -9.72
N GLY A 84 -27.08 -5.43 -10.04
CA GLY A 84 -27.34 -4.84 -11.37
C GLY A 84 -26.53 -3.58 -11.69
N ASP A 85 -25.89 -2.96 -10.69
CA ASP A 85 -25.00 -1.80 -10.89
C ASP A 85 -23.58 -2.21 -11.31
N TRP A 86 -23.36 -3.50 -11.61
CA TRP A 86 -22.08 -4.00 -12.09
C TRP A 86 -21.64 -3.29 -13.38
N GLU A 87 -20.49 -2.61 -13.32
CA GLU A 87 -19.94 -1.89 -14.46
C GLU A 87 -19.20 -2.84 -15.41
N GLN A 88 -19.03 -2.44 -16.66
CA GLN A 88 -18.06 -3.09 -17.54
C GLN A 88 -16.65 -2.79 -17.01
N PRO A 89 -15.79 -3.82 -16.77
CA PRO A 89 -14.43 -3.60 -16.29
C PRO A 89 -13.64 -2.68 -17.21
N ASN A 90 -12.97 -1.67 -16.64
CA ASN A 90 -12.05 -0.80 -17.38
C ASN A 90 -10.62 -1.36 -17.41
N VAL A 91 -10.28 -2.17 -16.42
CA VAL A 91 -8.98 -2.84 -16.24
C VAL A 91 -9.22 -4.16 -15.52
N ASP A 92 -8.26 -5.08 -15.57
CA ASP A 92 -8.21 -6.24 -14.69
C ASP A 92 -6.94 -6.18 -13.83
N LEU A 93 -7.12 -6.00 -12.52
CA LEU A 93 -6.05 -5.98 -11.53
C LEU A 93 -5.97 -7.27 -10.70
N CYS A 94 -6.79 -8.29 -11.00
CA CYS A 94 -6.92 -9.49 -10.16
C CYS A 94 -5.58 -10.21 -9.98
N GLU A 95 -4.81 -10.40 -11.06
CA GLU A 95 -3.50 -11.05 -11.01
C GLU A 95 -2.50 -10.25 -10.14
N PHE A 96 -2.46 -8.93 -10.34
CA PHE A 96 -1.60 -8.05 -9.54
C PHE A 96 -1.98 -8.10 -8.05
N ILE A 97 -3.26 -7.98 -7.74
CA ILE A 97 -3.81 -8.05 -6.39
C ILE A 97 -3.49 -9.41 -5.75
N ALA A 98 -3.65 -10.51 -6.51
CA ALA A 98 -3.32 -11.85 -6.05
C ALA A 98 -1.82 -12.00 -5.74
N LYS A 99 -0.93 -11.45 -6.58
CA LYS A 99 0.52 -11.45 -6.34
C LYS A 99 0.89 -10.72 -5.06
N VAL A 100 0.36 -9.51 -4.86
CA VAL A 100 0.61 -8.73 -3.63
C VAL A 100 0.07 -9.44 -2.39
N ASN A 101 -1.11 -10.06 -2.48
CA ASN A 101 -1.67 -10.86 -1.38
C ASN A 101 -0.86 -12.14 -1.11
N ALA A 102 -0.23 -12.74 -2.12
CA ALA A 102 0.67 -13.87 -1.93
C ALA A 102 1.91 -13.45 -1.15
N ILE A 103 2.54 -12.31 -1.49
CA ILE A 103 3.65 -11.72 -0.73
C ILE A 103 3.22 -11.47 0.72
N LYS A 104 2.11 -10.77 0.92
CA LYS A 104 1.59 -10.46 2.26
C LYS A 104 1.37 -11.73 3.10
N ARG A 105 0.85 -12.81 2.50
CA ARG A 105 0.60 -14.09 3.16
C ARG A 105 1.88 -14.85 3.50
N GLN A 106 2.90 -14.74 2.64
CA GLN A 106 4.16 -15.47 2.78
C GLN A 106 5.04 -14.89 3.89
N TYR A 107 5.04 -13.57 4.07
CA TYR A 107 5.93 -12.88 5.02
C TYR A 107 5.14 -12.31 6.21
N SER A 108 5.45 -12.77 7.42
CA SER A 108 4.73 -12.36 8.65
C SER A 108 4.87 -10.88 8.96
N ILE A 109 5.99 -10.26 8.61
CA ILE A 109 6.21 -8.82 8.79
C ILE A 109 5.16 -7.93 8.12
N PHE A 110 4.49 -8.41 7.06
CA PHE A 110 3.39 -7.69 6.42
C PHE A 110 2.02 -8.02 7.01
N GLN A 111 1.92 -8.90 7.99
CA GLN A 111 0.66 -9.31 8.64
C GLN A 111 0.52 -8.75 10.07
N GLU A 112 1.50 -7.97 10.52
CA GLU A 112 1.53 -7.39 11.86
C GLU A 112 1.83 -5.89 11.83
N GLU A 113 1.51 -5.22 12.94
CA GLU A 113 1.81 -3.81 13.14
C GLU A 113 3.25 -3.65 13.65
N CYS A 114 4.19 -3.60 12.71
CA CYS A 114 5.63 -3.44 12.99
C CYS A 114 6.03 -2.00 13.33
N PRO A 115 7.06 -1.76 14.16
CA PRO A 115 7.91 -0.58 14.02
C PRO A 115 8.17 -0.23 12.55
N THR A 116 7.80 0.98 12.16
CA THR A 116 7.85 1.46 10.78
C THR A 116 8.35 2.90 10.76
N THR A 117 9.34 3.19 9.90
CA THR A 117 9.98 4.50 9.78
C THR A 117 10.15 4.87 8.31
N ILE A 118 9.93 6.15 7.98
CA ILE A 118 10.32 6.71 6.68
C ILE A 118 11.81 7.04 6.73
N LEU A 119 12.58 6.45 5.84
CA LEU A 119 13.99 6.73 5.68
C LEU A 119 14.17 7.92 4.71
N PRO A 120 15.10 8.84 5.00
CA PRO A 120 15.39 9.94 4.10
C PRO A 120 15.97 9.43 2.78
N TYR A 121 15.52 10.01 1.67
CA TYR A 121 16.07 9.73 0.35
C TYR A 121 16.14 11.00 -0.49
N GLN A 122 17.17 11.10 -1.33
CA GLN A 122 17.47 12.31 -2.10
C GLN A 122 16.37 12.70 -3.10
N ASN A 123 15.69 11.71 -3.69
CA ASN A 123 14.58 11.96 -4.59
C ASN A 123 13.28 12.12 -3.77
N PRO A 124 12.67 13.32 -3.72
CA PRO A 124 11.46 13.56 -2.94
C PRO A 124 10.24 12.84 -3.51
N ASN A 125 10.31 12.19 -4.67
CA ASN A 125 9.25 11.36 -5.23
C ASN A 125 9.43 9.86 -4.92
N ILE A 126 10.46 9.46 -4.18
CA ILE A 126 10.61 8.09 -3.70
C ILE A 126 10.26 8.06 -2.22
N LEU A 127 9.38 7.13 -1.84
CA LEU A 127 9.13 6.75 -0.46
C LEU A 127 9.98 5.53 -0.14
N LEU A 128 10.77 5.65 0.92
CA LEU A 128 11.57 4.56 1.47
C LEU A 128 11.04 4.28 2.89
N LEU A 129 10.41 3.12 3.08
CA LEU A 129 9.90 2.69 4.37
C LEU A 129 10.68 1.47 4.86
N TRP A 130 11.21 1.57 6.08
CA TRP A 130 11.76 0.44 6.79
C TRP A 130 10.74 -0.06 7.81
N LYS A 131 10.49 -1.37 7.82
CA LYS A 131 9.69 -2.09 8.80
C LYS A 131 10.56 -3.14 9.48
N ALA A 132 10.44 -3.27 10.79
CA ALA A 132 11.09 -4.33 11.56
C ALA A 132 10.06 -5.05 12.43
N SER A 133 10.08 -6.38 12.39
CA SER A 133 9.19 -7.19 13.21
C SER A 133 9.46 -6.99 14.70
N ALA A 134 8.41 -6.89 15.50
CA ALA A 134 8.53 -6.87 16.96
C ALA A 134 8.62 -8.30 17.56
N ARG A 135 8.39 -9.33 16.73
CA ARG A 135 8.23 -10.73 17.15
C ARG A 135 9.27 -11.67 16.55
N SER A 136 9.94 -11.25 15.48
CA SER A 136 10.95 -12.00 14.76
C SER A 136 12.13 -11.10 14.40
N GLN A 137 13.13 -11.65 13.71
CA GLN A 137 14.25 -10.89 13.15
C GLN A 137 13.98 -10.42 11.72
N GLU A 138 12.73 -10.51 11.23
CA GLU A 138 12.38 -10.04 9.89
C GLU A 138 12.45 -8.51 9.81
N GLU A 139 13.03 -8.04 8.71
CA GLU A 139 13.01 -6.64 8.29
C GLU A 139 12.52 -6.55 6.85
N ALA A 140 11.84 -5.46 6.52
CA ALA A 140 11.41 -5.18 5.17
C ALA A 140 11.72 -3.74 4.79
N LEU A 141 12.17 -3.56 3.55
CA LEU A 141 12.34 -2.26 2.92
C LEU A 141 11.31 -2.15 1.80
N ILE A 142 10.39 -1.19 1.93
CA ILE A 142 9.41 -0.88 0.91
C ILE A 142 9.88 0.38 0.18
N ILE A 143 10.15 0.22 -1.12
CA ILE A 143 10.53 1.31 -2.03
C ILE A 143 9.34 1.58 -2.93
N LEU A 144 8.78 2.78 -2.86
CA LEU A 144 7.58 3.16 -3.61
C LEU A 144 7.82 4.47 -4.36
N ASN A 145 7.58 4.47 -5.67
CA ASN A 145 7.45 5.72 -6.43
C ASN A 145 6.16 6.42 -6.00
N LYS A 146 6.24 7.67 -5.51
CA LYS A 146 5.11 8.50 -5.08
C LYS A 146 4.40 9.20 -6.24
N ASP A 147 5.09 9.38 -7.36
CA ASP A 147 4.54 9.98 -8.58
C ASP A 147 4.03 8.85 -9.50
N PRO A 148 2.72 8.61 -9.58
CA PRO A 148 2.17 7.56 -10.43
C PRO A 148 2.10 7.97 -11.91
N TRP A 149 2.51 9.19 -12.28
CA TRP A 149 2.45 9.69 -13.66
C TRP A 149 3.79 9.60 -14.37
N ASN A 150 4.90 9.68 -13.62
CA ASN A 150 6.24 9.65 -14.18
C ASN A 150 7.09 8.56 -13.52
N HIS A 151 7.97 7.97 -14.32
CA HIS A 151 9.01 7.09 -13.79
C HIS A 151 9.99 7.88 -12.93
N GLN A 152 10.30 7.34 -11.76
CA GLN A 152 11.30 7.87 -10.86
C GLN A 152 12.45 6.88 -10.72
N TYR A 153 13.68 7.39 -10.77
CA TYR A 153 14.87 6.58 -10.56
C TYR A 153 15.16 6.44 -9.07
N PHE A 154 15.41 5.21 -8.66
CA PHE A 154 16.01 4.88 -7.37
C PHE A 154 17.41 4.32 -7.63
N TYR A 155 18.38 4.86 -6.91
CA TYR A 155 19.78 4.44 -6.91
C TYR A 155 20.29 4.39 -5.47
N ALA A 156 21.02 3.33 -5.15
CA ALA A 156 21.78 3.19 -3.91
C ALA A 156 23.02 2.33 -4.20
N ASP A 157 24.19 2.76 -3.72
CA ASP A 157 25.42 1.98 -3.87
C ASP A 157 25.33 0.63 -3.13
N ASN A 158 24.62 0.61 -1.99
CA ASN A 158 24.33 -0.59 -1.23
C ASN A 158 22.97 -0.45 -0.51
N ILE A 159 21.98 -1.25 -0.92
CA ILE A 159 20.63 -1.27 -0.31
C ILE A 159 20.67 -1.75 1.15
N GLY A 160 21.64 -2.58 1.52
CA GLY A 160 21.82 -3.08 2.88
C GLY A 160 22.09 -1.96 3.91
N THR A 161 22.49 -0.76 3.48
CA THR A 161 22.65 0.40 4.36
C THR A 161 21.34 0.89 4.98
N TYR A 162 20.19 0.48 4.42
CA TYR A 162 18.86 0.85 4.92
C TYR A 162 18.25 -0.18 5.89
N ILE A 163 18.99 -1.24 6.22
CA ILE A 163 18.50 -2.42 6.96
C ILE A 163 19.47 -2.71 8.11
N GLN A 164 18.99 -3.17 9.27
CA GLN A 164 19.82 -3.29 10.48
C GLN A 164 20.40 -4.69 10.66
N ALA A 165 19.71 -5.75 10.20
CA ALA A 165 20.05 -7.14 10.45
C ALA A 165 21.28 -7.63 9.67
N GLY A 166 21.70 -6.91 8.61
CA GLY A 166 22.85 -7.28 7.77
C GLY A 166 22.68 -8.60 7.00
N ALA A 167 21.48 -9.19 7.01
CA ALA A 167 21.15 -10.40 6.28
C ALA A 167 21.05 -10.13 4.77
N PRO A 168 21.26 -11.16 3.91
CA PRO A 168 21.04 -11.04 2.47
C PRO A 168 19.62 -10.57 2.16
N LEU A 169 19.49 -9.64 1.21
CA LEU A 169 18.20 -9.12 0.77
C LEU A 169 17.61 -10.01 -0.30
N GLN A 170 16.32 -10.29 -0.17
CA GLN A 170 15.52 -10.98 -1.18
C GLN A 170 14.53 -9.99 -1.78
N ASP A 171 14.54 -9.85 -3.11
CA ASP A 171 13.45 -9.17 -3.83
C ASP A 171 12.24 -10.10 -3.89
N VAL A 172 11.08 -9.56 -3.50
CA VAL A 172 9.81 -10.29 -3.40
C VAL A 172 8.76 -9.74 -4.36
N SER A 173 9.11 -8.75 -5.18
CA SER A 173 8.17 -7.98 -6.01
C SER A 173 7.67 -8.66 -7.28
#